data_AF-A0A1L3JKV8-F1
#
_entry.id   AF-A0A1L3JKV8-F1
#
_cell.length_a   1.000
_cell.length_b   1.000
_cell.length_c   1.000
_cell.angle_alpha   90.00
_cell.angle_beta   90.00
_cell.angle_gamma   90.00
#
_symmetry.space_group_name_H-M   'P 1'
#
loop_
_entity.id
_entity.type
_entity.pdbx_description
1 polymer ?
#
loop_
_entity_poly.entity_id
_entity_poly.type
_entity_poly.pdbx_seq_one_letter_code
_entity_poly.pdbx_strand_id
1 'polypeptide(L)'
;MTTTLTTLFSEIASTIKGLDPQTISEERKQVLQPLVDFIQAKVDNKQEIRINFICTHNSRRSHLSQVWAQTMANYFNVKNVFCYSGGTEETALFPVVAKTLQNSGFQITTLSEGKNPVYSIKFSENEHPIIGFSKKLDSDFNPKSKFAAIMTCSQADGGCPFIAGAETRIPITFEDPKAFDNTPQQAEKYNERSLQIATELLYVFSLIK
;
A
#
# COMPACT_ATOMS: atom_id res chain seq x y z
N MET A 1 -17.45 19.26 4.58
CA MET A 1 -17.00 17.85 4.59
C MET A 1 -17.89 17.10 5.56
N THR A 2 -18.84 16.33 5.07
CA THR A 2 -19.64 15.42 5.88
C THR A 2 -18.72 14.33 6.40
N THR A 3 -18.42 14.35 7.70
CA THR A 3 -17.71 13.28 8.40
C THR A 3 -18.58 12.04 8.36
N THR A 4 -18.39 11.21 7.34
CA THR A 4 -18.78 9.80 7.39
C THR A 4 -18.15 9.20 8.64
N LEU A 5 -18.96 8.53 9.47
CA LEU A 5 -18.50 7.75 10.61
C LEU A 5 -17.45 6.74 10.13
N THR A 6 -16.17 7.11 10.22
CA THR A 6 -15.06 6.25 9.82
C THR A 6 -15.02 5.07 10.78
N THR A 7 -15.12 3.86 10.24
CA THR A 7 -14.99 2.60 10.98
C THR A 7 -13.55 2.29 11.39
N LEU A 8 -12.60 3.19 11.08
CA LEU A 8 -11.18 3.03 11.39
C LEU A 8 -10.90 3.13 12.88
N PHE A 9 -9.81 2.49 13.32
CA PHE A 9 -9.24 2.77 14.65
C PHE A 9 -8.86 4.25 14.79
N SER A 10 -9.06 4.80 15.98
CA SER A 10 -8.90 6.23 16.29
C SER A 10 -7.53 6.79 15.93
N GLU A 11 -6.48 6.01 16.18
CA GLU A 11 -5.08 6.34 15.95
C GLU A 11 -4.77 6.43 14.45
N ILE A 12 -5.36 5.55 13.65
CA ILE A 12 -5.25 5.59 12.18
C ILE A 12 -5.97 6.84 11.67
N ALA A 13 -7.19 7.10 12.14
CA ALA A 13 -7.94 8.29 11.75
C ALA A 13 -7.21 9.59 12.15
N SER A 14 -6.54 9.60 13.31
CA SER A 14 -5.68 10.71 13.75
C SER A 14 -4.47 10.88 12.84
N THR A 15 -3.80 9.78 12.49
CA THR A 15 -2.67 9.78 11.56
C THR A 15 -3.08 10.37 10.22
N ILE A 16 -4.20 9.91 9.65
CA ILE A 16 -4.74 10.40 8.36
C ILE A 16 -5.04 11.90 8.40
N LYS A 17 -5.64 12.39 9.49
CA LYS A 17 -5.93 13.83 9.68
C LYS A 17 -4.67 14.70 9.76
N GLY A 18 -3.54 14.13 10.19
CA GLY A 18 -2.26 14.82 10.26
C GLY A 18 -1.47 14.85 8.95
N LEU A 19 -1.91 14.14 7.92
CA LEU A 19 -1.27 14.15 6.61
C LEU A 19 -1.65 15.42 5.83
N ASP A 20 -0.69 15.98 5.09
CA ASP A 20 -0.92 17.16 4.25
C ASP A 20 -0.60 16.86 2.78
N PRO A 21 -1.62 16.62 1.93
CA PRO A 21 -1.41 16.36 0.51
C PRO A 21 -0.93 17.59 -0.28
N GLN A 22 -0.94 18.80 0.30
CA GLN A 22 -0.37 20.00 -0.33
C GLN A 22 1.16 19.94 -0.39
N THR A 23 1.79 19.09 0.43
CA THR A 23 3.24 18.86 0.40
C THR A 23 3.72 18.07 -0.82
N ILE A 24 2.80 17.46 -1.57
CA ILE A 24 3.12 16.71 -2.80
C ILE A 24 3.39 17.70 -3.93
N SER A 25 4.56 17.62 -4.56
CA SER A 25 4.91 18.47 -5.71
C SER A 25 4.05 18.18 -6.93
N GLU A 26 3.94 19.14 -7.85
CA GLU A 26 3.14 18.96 -9.08
C GLU A 26 3.69 17.83 -9.97
N GLU A 27 5.01 17.68 -10.04
CA GLU A 27 5.65 16.56 -10.75
C GLU A 27 5.26 15.23 -10.12
N ARG A 28 5.19 15.17 -8.78
CA ARG A 28 4.78 13.95 -8.09
C ARG A 28 3.29 13.66 -8.28
N LYS A 29 2.42 14.68 -8.32
CA LYS A 29 1.00 14.50 -8.66
C LYS A 29 0.82 13.92 -10.06
N GLN A 30 1.62 14.36 -11.04
CA GLN A 30 1.60 13.78 -12.39
C GLN A 30 1.97 12.29 -12.39
N VAL A 31 2.92 11.87 -11.55
CA VAL A 31 3.26 10.44 -11.36
C VAL A 31 2.10 9.64 -10.76
N LEU A 32 1.28 10.26 -9.90
CA LEU A 32 0.13 9.63 -9.25
C LEU A 32 -1.12 9.58 -10.14
N GLN A 33 -1.24 10.49 -11.10
CA GLN A 33 -2.43 10.64 -11.94
C GLN A 33 -2.89 9.34 -12.63
N PRO A 34 -2.01 8.48 -13.19
CA PRO A 34 -2.47 7.23 -13.82
C PRO A 34 -3.18 6.28 -12.86
N LEU A 35 -2.85 6.31 -11.56
CA LEU A 35 -3.55 5.51 -10.55
C LEU A 35 -4.94 6.09 -10.25
N VAL A 36 -5.05 7.43 -10.19
CA VAL A 36 -6.35 8.11 -10.07
C VAL A 36 -7.25 7.74 -11.24
N ASP A 37 -6.74 7.85 -12.47
CA ASP A 37 -7.49 7.56 -13.69
C ASP A 37 -7.96 6.09 -13.73
N PHE A 38 -7.08 5.15 -13.35
CA PHE A 38 -7.42 3.73 -13.27
C PHE A 38 -8.55 3.48 -12.25
N ILE A 39 -8.42 4.03 -11.03
CA ILE A 39 -9.42 3.83 -9.98
C ILE A 39 -10.75 4.45 -10.39
N GLN A 40 -10.74 5.70 -10.87
CA GLN A 40 -11.97 6.39 -11.29
C GLN A 40 -12.67 5.64 -12.43
N ALA A 41 -11.92 5.19 -13.45
CA ALA A 41 -12.50 4.42 -14.54
C ALA A 41 -13.17 3.13 -14.04
N LYS A 42 -12.58 2.44 -13.06
CA LYS A 42 -13.22 1.25 -12.45
C LYS A 42 -14.47 1.61 -11.66
N VAL A 43 -14.47 2.72 -10.91
CA VAL A 43 -15.65 3.22 -10.19
C VAL A 43 -16.78 3.54 -11.17
N ASP A 44 -16.51 4.32 -12.21
CA ASP A 44 -17.48 4.74 -13.22
C ASP A 44 -18.14 3.54 -13.91
N ASN A 45 -17.33 2.52 -14.20
CA ASN A 45 -17.78 1.28 -14.84
C ASN A 45 -18.31 0.23 -13.85
N LYS A 46 -18.39 0.54 -12.55
CA LYS A 46 -18.84 -0.37 -11.48
C LYS A 46 -18.08 -1.70 -11.47
N GLN A 47 -16.79 -1.64 -11.75
CA GLN A 47 -15.89 -2.80 -11.77
C GLN A 47 -15.12 -2.92 -10.46
N GLU A 48 -14.62 -4.12 -10.17
CA GLU A 48 -13.70 -4.33 -9.06
C GLU A 48 -12.38 -3.62 -9.32
N ILE A 49 -11.84 -2.98 -8.28
CA ILE A 49 -10.57 -2.27 -8.29
C ILE A 49 -9.54 -3.18 -7.65
N ARG A 50 -8.68 -3.80 -8.46
CA ARG A 50 -7.57 -4.61 -7.96
C ARG A 50 -6.26 -3.86 -8.16
N ILE A 51 -5.50 -3.67 -7.09
CA ILE A 51 -4.21 -2.96 -7.13
C ILE A 51 -3.15 -3.87 -6.52
N ASN A 52 -2.12 -4.24 -7.28
CA ASN A 52 -1.01 -5.05 -6.80
C ASN A 52 0.26 -4.21 -6.71
N PHE A 53 0.73 -3.96 -5.48
CA PHE A 53 1.95 -3.21 -5.21
C PHE A 53 3.17 -4.13 -5.28
N ILE A 54 4.12 -3.82 -6.15
CA ILE A 54 5.25 -4.68 -6.46
C ILE A 54 6.55 -3.98 -6.07
N CYS A 55 7.43 -4.68 -5.36
CA CYS A 55 8.82 -4.29 -5.16
C CYS A 55 9.75 -5.48 -5.43
N THR A 56 11.05 -5.38 -5.15
CA THR A 56 11.97 -6.50 -5.44
C THR A 56 11.68 -7.71 -4.55
N HIS A 57 11.73 -7.57 -3.22
CA HIS A 57 11.70 -8.70 -2.29
C HIS A 57 10.36 -8.92 -1.59
N ASN A 58 9.33 -8.13 -1.91
CA ASN A 58 8.07 -8.04 -1.15
C ASN A 58 8.28 -8.04 0.37
N SER A 59 9.03 -7.05 0.85
CA SER A 59 9.48 -7.03 2.25
C SER A 59 9.17 -5.70 2.96
N ARG A 60 9.11 -4.59 2.20
CA ARG A 60 8.99 -3.22 2.74
C ARG A 60 7.90 -2.41 2.02
N ARG A 61 8.31 -1.57 1.07
CA ARG A 61 7.48 -0.57 0.36
C ARG A 61 6.14 -1.12 -0.12
N SER A 62 6.12 -2.27 -0.80
CA SER A 62 4.86 -2.84 -1.30
C SER A 62 3.87 -3.25 -0.20
N HIS A 63 4.34 -3.68 0.99
CA HIS A 63 3.45 -3.93 2.12
C HIS A 63 2.90 -2.64 2.71
N LEU A 64 3.74 -1.62 2.90
CA LEU A 64 3.28 -0.29 3.36
C LEU A 64 2.21 0.26 2.41
N SER A 65 2.45 0.20 1.09
CA SER A 65 1.51 0.66 0.08
C SER A 65 0.21 -0.15 0.05
N GLN A 66 0.28 -1.49 0.15
CA GLN A 66 -0.91 -2.33 0.22
C GLN A 66 -1.79 -1.94 1.42
N VAL A 67 -1.18 -1.80 2.59
CA VAL A 67 -1.90 -1.53 3.84
C VAL A 67 -2.54 -0.15 3.82
N TRP A 68 -1.78 0.88 3.42
CA TRP A 68 -2.31 2.23 3.33
C TRP A 68 -3.37 2.38 2.24
N ALA A 69 -3.21 1.74 1.08
CA ALA A 69 -4.18 1.87 -0.02
C ALA A 69 -5.53 1.26 0.36
N GLN A 70 -5.54 0.08 0.98
CA GLN A 70 -6.78 -0.54 1.45
C GLN A 70 -7.46 0.32 2.53
N THR A 71 -6.67 0.93 3.42
CA THR A 71 -7.15 1.81 4.48
C THR A 71 -7.75 3.10 3.91
N MET A 72 -7.08 3.73 2.94
CA MET A 72 -7.56 4.95 2.29
C MET A 72 -8.84 4.69 1.46
N ALA A 73 -8.93 3.55 0.77
CA ALA A 73 -10.15 3.15 0.10
C ALA A 73 -11.34 3.07 1.06
N ASN A 74 -11.15 2.47 2.24
CA ASN A 74 -12.17 2.44 3.28
C ASN A 74 -12.49 3.85 3.83
N TYR A 75 -11.45 4.64 4.13
CA TYR A 75 -11.59 6.02 4.64
C TYR A 75 -12.44 6.92 3.73
N PHE A 76 -12.21 6.87 2.41
CA PHE A 76 -12.97 7.62 1.41
C PHE A 76 -14.23 6.88 0.93
N ASN A 77 -14.57 5.74 1.53
CA ASN A 77 -15.73 4.92 1.19
C ASN A 77 -15.76 4.45 -0.28
N VAL A 78 -14.59 4.29 -0.91
CA VAL A 78 -14.45 3.72 -2.26
C VAL A 78 -14.65 2.21 -2.18
N LYS A 79 -15.74 1.72 -2.78
CA LYS A 79 -16.15 0.32 -2.70
C LYS A 79 -15.38 -0.57 -3.66
N ASN A 80 -15.35 -1.87 -3.36
CA ASN A 80 -14.78 -2.92 -4.21
C ASN A 80 -13.29 -2.74 -4.54
N VAL A 81 -12.53 -2.16 -3.60
CA VAL A 81 -11.06 -2.04 -3.69
C VAL A 81 -10.39 -3.19 -2.95
N PHE A 82 -9.51 -3.89 -3.66
CA PHE A 82 -8.73 -5.01 -3.16
C PHE A 82 -7.24 -4.75 -3.43
N CYS A 83 -6.48 -4.54 -2.37
CA CYS A 83 -5.04 -4.27 -2.46
C CYS A 83 -4.21 -5.51 -2.14
N TYR A 84 -3.22 -5.75 -2.99
CA TYR A 84 -2.29 -6.87 -2.94
C TYR A 84 -0.86 -6.36 -2.88
N SER A 85 0.07 -7.25 -2.53
CA SER A 85 1.49 -6.98 -2.68
C SER A 85 2.25 -8.19 -3.14
N GLY A 86 3.32 -7.95 -3.89
CA GLY A 86 4.21 -9.00 -4.34
C GLY A 86 5.60 -8.47 -4.63
N GLY A 87 6.46 -9.39 -5.08
CA GLY A 87 7.79 -9.04 -5.52
C GLY A 87 8.30 -9.91 -6.64
N THR A 88 9.40 -9.50 -7.26
CA THR A 88 10.13 -10.37 -8.20
C THR A 88 10.75 -11.56 -7.47
N GLU A 89 11.02 -11.37 -6.18
CA GLU A 89 11.51 -12.37 -5.24
C GLU A 89 10.64 -12.40 -3.97
N GLU A 90 10.68 -13.52 -3.25
CA GLU A 90 10.02 -13.71 -1.97
C GLU A 90 11.08 -13.87 -0.87
N THR A 91 10.84 -13.18 0.25
CA THR A 91 11.68 -13.24 1.45
C THR A 91 10.80 -13.33 2.70
N ALA A 92 10.64 -12.23 3.43
CA ALA A 92 9.74 -12.07 4.55
C ALA A 92 9.29 -10.61 4.65
N LEU A 93 8.09 -10.38 5.18
CA LEU A 93 7.69 -9.04 5.60
C LEU A 93 8.66 -8.59 6.70
N PHE A 94 9.36 -7.48 6.46
CA PHE A 94 10.39 -7.04 7.41
C PHE A 94 9.71 -6.58 8.71
N PRO A 95 10.11 -7.09 9.90
CA PRO A 95 9.38 -6.84 11.14
C PRO A 95 9.19 -5.35 11.49
N VAL A 96 10.14 -4.50 11.07
CA VAL A 96 10.05 -3.05 11.28
C VAL A 96 8.85 -2.46 10.55
N VAL A 97 8.44 -3.00 9.40
CA VAL A 97 7.21 -2.57 8.69
C VAL A 97 5.98 -2.81 9.55
N ALA A 98 5.86 -4.01 10.13
CA ALA A 98 4.77 -4.33 11.04
C ALA A 98 4.78 -3.39 12.26
N LYS A 99 5.97 -3.10 12.81
CA LYS A 99 6.09 -2.15 13.93
C LYS A 99 5.72 -0.72 13.54
N THR A 100 6.15 -0.26 12.37
CA THR A 100 5.80 1.07 11.85
C THR A 100 4.29 1.21 11.66
N LEU A 101 3.63 0.21 11.07
CA LEU A 101 2.18 0.20 10.95
C LEU A 101 1.51 0.18 12.34
N GLN A 102 1.99 -0.64 13.27
CA GLN A 102 1.47 -0.64 14.63
C GLN A 102 1.56 0.74 15.29
N ASN A 103 2.67 1.47 15.10
CA ASN A 103 2.83 2.83 15.62
C ASN A 103 1.86 3.84 14.97
N SER A 104 1.36 3.57 13.77
CA SER A 104 0.31 4.37 13.11
C SER A 104 -1.12 3.95 13.51
N GLY A 105 -1.28 3.01 14.44
CA GLY A 105 -2.58 2.56 14.96
C GLY A 105 -3.13 1.26 14.38
N PHE A 106 -2.39 0.58 13.50
CA PHE A 106 -2.82 -0.71 12.98
C PHE A 106 -2.70 -1.81 14.04
N GLN A 107 -3.71 -2.66 14.13
CA GLN A 107 -3.63 -3.84 14.99
C GLN A 107 -2.97 -4.98 14.22
N ILE A 108 -1.82 -5.43 14.71
CA ILE A 108 -1.03 -6.50 14.11
C ILE A 108 -1.15 -7.76 14.96
N THR A 109 -1.46 -8.88 14.33
CA THR A 109 -1.46 -10.21 14.96
C THR A 109 -0.66 -11.17 14.09
N THR A 110 0.29 -11.89 14.67
CA THR A 110 1.01 -12.96 13.96
C THR A 110 0.11 -14.19 13.88
N LEU A 111 -0.19 -14.63 12.65
CA LEU A 111 -0.99 -15.82 12.38
C LEU A 111 -0.12 -17.08 12.23
N SER A 112 1.11 -16.92 11.74
CA SER A 112 2.10 -17.98 11.61
C SER A 112 3.50 -17.44 11.81
N GLU A 113 4.32 -18.17 12.55
CA GLU A 113 5.74 -17.90 12.73
C GLU A 113 6.58 -18.63 11.67
N GLY A 114 7.89 -18.35 11.63
CA GLY A 114 8.84 -19.03 10.75
C GLY A 114 9.70 -18.08 9.91
N LYS A 115 10.27 -18.58 8.81
CA LYS A 115 11.14 -17.79 7.92
C LYS A 115 10.39 -16.70 7.13
N ASN A 116 9.12 -16.93 6.83
CA ASN A 116 8.22 -15.96 6.20
C ASN A 116 6.93 -15.88 7.03
N PRO A 117 6.94 -15.14 8.17
CA PRO A 117 5.78 -15.05 9.05
C PRO A 117 4.57 -14.43 8.34
N VAL A 118 3.38 -14.85 8.77
CA VAL A 118 2.11 -14.34 8.27
C VAL A 118 1.47 -13.45 9.32
N TYR A 119 1.10 -12.23 8.93
CA TYR A 119 0.51 -11.22 9.79
C TYR A 119 -0.92 -10.92 9.36
N SER A 120 -1.82 -10.81 10.33
CA SER A 120 -3.12 -10.14 10.20
C SER A 120 -2.94 -8.67 10.58
N ILE A 121 -3.31 -7.76 9.68
CA ILE A 121 -3.17 -6.31 9.83
C ILE A 121 -4.57 -5.69 9.75
N LYS A 122 -5.16 -5.33 10.90
CA LYS A 122 -6.50 -4.69 10.95
C LYS A 122 -6.38 -3.18 11.05
N PHE A 123 -7.27 -2.51 10.34
CA PHE A 123 -7.44 -1.06 10.37
C PHE A 123 -8.81 -0.62 10.94
N SER A 124 -9.71 -1.57 11.18
CA SER A 124 -11.08 -1.38 11.69
C SER A 124 -11.53 -2.62 12.48
N GLU A 125 -12.51 -2.47 13.37
CA GLU A 125 -13.07 -3.57 14.15
C GLU A 125 -13.78 -4.63 13.29
N ASN A 126 -14.54 -4.22 12.27
CA ASN A 126 -15.43 -5.12 11.52
C ASN A 126 -14.90 -5.51 10.13
N GLU A 127 -13.92 -4.77 9.60
CA GLU A 127 -13.36 -5.06 8.29
C GLU A 127 -12.39 -6.26 8.35
N HIS A 128 -12.30 -6.99 7.24
CA HIS A 128 -11.36 -8.08 7.10
C HIS A 128 -9.91 -7.58 7.21
N PRO A 129 -9.03 -8.34 7.89
CA PRO A 129 -7.62 -7.98 7.98
C PRO A 129 -6.93 -8.08 6.62
N ILE A 130 -5.92 -7.25 6.46
CA ILE A 130 -4.95 -7.38 5.37
C ILE A 130 -3.95 -8.46 5.80
N ILE A 131 -3.76 -9.47 4.95
CA ILE A 131 -2.82 -10.55 5.21
C ILE A 131 -1.44 -10.18 4.67
N GLY A 132 -0.51 -9.90 5.59
CA GLY A 132 0.86 -9.50 5.30
C GLY A 132 1.82 -10.68 5.40
N PHE A 133 2.43 -11.06 4.28
CA PHE A 133 3.54 -12.00 4.19
C PHE A 133 4.22 -11.79 2.83
N SER A 134 5.50 -12.12 2.74
CA SER A 134 6.24 -11.97 1.50
C SER A 134 5.80 -13.01 0.49
N LYS A 135 5.70 -12.63 -0.78
CA LYS A 135 5.33 -13.53 -1.88
C LYS A 135 5.78 -12.98 -3.22
N LYS A 136 5.96 -13.87 -4.18
CA LYS A 136 6.16 -13.47 -5.57
C LYS A 136 4.92 -12.83 -6.17
N LEU A 137 5.11 -11.96 -7.15
CA LEU A 137 4.05 -11.23 -7.84
C LEU A 137 3.04 -12.17 -8.51
N ASP A 138 3.45 -13.37 -8.90
CA ASP A 138 2.64 -14.41 -9.55
C ASP A 138 1.98 -15.42 -8.59
N SER A 139 2.20 -15.28 -7.27
CA SER A 139 1.57 -16.08 -6.23
C SER A 139 0.04 -16.18 -6.39
N ASP A 140 -0.55 -17.31 -6.02
CA ASP A 140 -2.02 -17.51 -6.02
C ASP A 140 -2.76 -16.59 -5.04
N PHE A 141 -2.04 -15.98 -4.08
CA PHE A 141 -2.61 -14.96 -3.22
C PHE A 141 -2.86 -13.63 -3.96
N ASN A 142 -2.18 -13.41 -5.09
CA ASN A 142 -2.28 -12.20 -5.90
C ASN A 142 -3.28 -12.39 -7.05
N PRO A 143 -3.86 -11.31 -7.58
CA PRO A 143 -4.83 -11.40 -8.67
C PRO A 143 -4.16 -11.90 -9.94
N LYS A 144 -4.82 -12.80 -10.66
CA LYS A 144 -4.32 -13.37 -11.92
C LYS A 144 -4.56 -12.46 -13.13
N SER A 145 -5.54 -11.55 -13.05
CA SER A 145 -5.86 -10.60 -14.12
C SER A 145 -6.66 -9.41 -13.59
N LYS A 146 -6.86 -8.41 -14.46
CA LYS A 146 -7.73 -7.24 -14.22
C LYS A 146 -7.28 -6.40 -13.01
N PHE A 147 -5.99 -6.15 -12.92
CA PHE A 147 -5.39 -5.34 -11.85
C PHE A 147 -4.45 -4.27 -12.40
N ALA A 148 -4.23 -3.21 -11.63
CA ALA A 148 -3.13 -2.29 -11.83
C ALA A 148 -1.89 -2.80 -11.11
N ALA A 149 -0.77 -2.90 -11.82
CA ALA A 149 0.53 -3.21 -11.25
C ALA A 149 1.27 -1.93 -10.88
N ILE A 150 1.51 -1.72 -9.58
CA ILE A 150 2.17 -0.51 -9.07
C ILE A 150 3.62 -0.82 -8.72
N MET A 151 4.56 -0.25 -9.46
CA MET A 151 5.99 -0.47 -9.22
C MET A 151 6.47 0.50 -8.14
N THR A 152 6.68 -0.02 -6.94
CA THR A 152 7.06 0.77 -5.75
C THR A 152 8.57 0.95 -5.57
N CYS A 153 9.39 0.27 -6.38
CA CYS A 153 10.83 0.44 -6.44
C CYS A 153 11.34 0.57 -7.87
N SER A 154 12.39 1.37 -8.06
CA SER A 154 13.04 1.58 -9.35
C SER A 154 13.66 0.30 -9.92
N GLN A 155 14.14 -0.61 -9.07
CA GLN A 155 14.71 -1.89 -9.54
C GLN A 155 13.64 -2.80 -10.15
N ALA A 156 12.48 -2.93 -9.51
CA ALA A 156 11.39 -3.72 -10.09
C ALA A 156 10.83 -3.02 -11.33
N ASP A 157 10.81 -1.68 -11.34
CA ASP A 157 10.40 -0.91 -12.50
C ASP A 157 11.30 -1.17 -13.73
N GLY A 158 12.62 -1.14 -13.57
CA GLY A 158 13.54 -1.46 -14.67
C GLY A 158 13.57 -2.95 -15.05
N GLY A 159 13.31 -3.84 -14.09
CA GLY A 159 13.52 -5.28 -14.25
C GLY A 159 12.36 -6.07 -14.86
N CYS A 160 11.16 -5.49 -14.99
CA CYS A 160 9.98 -6.23 -15.46
C CYS A 160 9.06 -5.34 -16.31
N PRO A 161 9.25 -5.28 -17.65
CA PRO A 161 8.43 -4.45 -18.53
C PRO A 161 7.01 -5.00 -18.73
N PHE A 162 6.81 -6.30 -18.53
CA PHE A 162 5.53 -6.98 -18.75
C PHE A 162 5.10 -7.75 -17.51
N ILE A 163 3.90 -7.44 -17.00
CA ILE A 163 3.28 -8.11 -15.87
C ILE A 163 1.99 -8.76 -16.37
N ALA A 164 2.01 -10.08 -16.49
CA ALA A 164 0.88 -10.83 -17.03
C ALA A 164 -0.40 -10.57 -16.22
N GLY A 165 -1.50 -10.30 -16.93
CA GLY A 165 -2.80 -10.01 -16.33
C GLY A 165 -3.00 -8.59 -15.83
N ALA A 166 -1.94 -7.77 -15.75
CA ALA A 166 -2.09 -6.36 -15.43
C ALA A 166 -2.74 -5.60 -16.60
N GLU A 167 -3.75 -4.78 -16.31
CA GLU A 167 -4.38 -3.89 -17.30
C GLU A 167 -3.54 -2.63 -17.53
N THR A 168 -2.85 -2.19 -16.47
CA THR A 168 -1.95 -1.06 -16.51
C THR A 168 -0.78 -1.31 -15.57
N ARG A 169 0.36 -0.67 -15.89
CA ARG A 169 1.60 -0.75 -15.13
C ARG A 169 2.05 0.67 -14.82
N ILE A 170 2.06 1.03 -13.55
CA ILE A 170 2.23 2.42 -13.10
C ILE A 170 3.45 2.49 -12.17
N PRO A 171 4.51 3.23 -12.54
CA PRO A 171 5.66 3.42 -11.68
C PRO A 171 5.37 4.51 -10.63
N ILE A 172 5.22 4.11 -9.37
CA ILE A 172 5.11 5.03 -8.22
C ILE A 172 6.24 4.65 -7.25
N THR A 173 7.46 5.01 -7.62
CA THR A 173 8.65 4.56 -6.91
C THR A 173 8.88 5.34 -5.62
N PHE A 174 9.51 4.67 -4.65
CA PHE A 174 9.86 5.20 -3.36
C PHE A 174 11.27 4.74 -2.96
N GLU A 175 12.04 5.60 -2.28
CA GLU A 175 13.35 5.21 -1.74
C GLU A 175 13.21 4.08 -0.72
N ASP A 176 14.10 3.10 -0.78
CA ASP A 176 14.05 1.94 0.12
C ASP A 176 14.56 2.33 1.52
N PRO A 177 13.74 2.24 2.58
CA PRO A 177 14.21 2.50 3.93
C PRO A 177 15.23 1.45 4.41
N LYS A 178 15.44 0.36 3.64
CA LYS A 178 16.51 -0.63 3.86
C LYS A 178 17.90 0.00 4.05
N ALA A 179 18.17 1.16 3.47
CA ALA A 179 19.44 1.88 3.66
C ALA A 179 19.74 2.24 5.13
N PHE A 180 18.72 2.26 5.98
CA PHE A 180 18.81 2.57 7.41
C PHE A 180 18.63 1.34 8.30
N ASP A 181 18.68 0.13 7.73
CA ASP A 181 18.58 -1.08 8.53
C ASP A 181 19.74 -1.18 9.52
N ASN A 182 19.41 -1.50 10.78
CA ASN A 182 20.32 -1.56 11.91
C ASN A 182 21.02 -0.23 12.27
N THR A 183 20.52 0.90 11.77
CA THR A 183 21.01 2.23 12.18
C THR A 183 20.09 2.85 13.24
N PRO A 184 20.57 3.84 14.02
CA PRO A 184 19.73 4.58 14.96
C PRO A 184 18.52 5.27 14.31
N GLN A 185 18.60 5.60 13.01
CA GLN A 185 17.54 6.27 12.25
C GLN A 185 16.50 5.31 11.65
N GLN A 186 16.65 3.98 11.84
CA GLN A 186 15.77 2.99 11.21
C GLN A 186 14.28 3.28 11.47
N ALA A 187 13.88 3.45 12.73
CA ALA A 187 12.47 3.68 13.06
C ALA A 187 11.91 4.95 12.42
N GLU A 188 12.69 6.04 12.45
CA GLU A 188 12.34 7.32 11.86
C GLU A 188 12.16 7.21 10.34
N LYS A 189 13.13 6.60 9.64
CA LYS A 189 13.11 6.52 8.17
C LYS A 189 12.06 5.56 7.63
N TYR A 190 11.74 4.50 8.35
CA TYR A 190 10.58 3.67 8.03
C TYR A 190 9.27 4.43 8.22
N ASN A 191 9.15 5.21 9.30
CA ASN A 191 7.96 6.04 9.53
C ASN A 191 7.81 7.14 8.47
N GLU A 192 8.89 7.85 8.15
CA GLU A 192 8.94 8.85 7.07
C GLU A 192 8.44 8.25 5.75
N ARG A 193 8.96 7.07 5.37
CA ARG A 193 8.53 6.37 4.16
C ARG A 193 7.06 5.95 4.22
N SER A 194 6.60 5.44 5.36
CA SER A 194 5.21 5.05 5.59
C SER A 194 4.26 6.24 5.42
N LEU A 195 4.58 7.38 6.04
CA LEU A 195 3.78 8.60 5.96
C LEU A 195 3.81 9.23 4.57
N GLN A 196 4.95 9.21 3.87
CA GLN A 196 4.97 9.65 2.47
C GLN A 196 4.01 8.82 1.61
N ILE A 197 4.05 7.49 1.73
CA ILE A 197 3.14 6.58 1.02
C ILE A 197 1.68 6.89 1.39
N ALA A 198 1.40 7.08 2.67
CA ALA A 198 0.07 7.43 3.15
C ALA A 198 -0.42 8.77 2.58
N THR A 199 0.41 9.81 2.57
CA THR A 199 0.07 11.14 2.03
C THR A 199 -0.22 11.09 0.53
N GLU A 200 0.59 10.35 -0.24
CA GLU A 200 0.37 10.20 -1.68
C GLU A 200 -0.92 9.40 -1.97
N LEU A 201 -1.21 8.35 -1.21
CA LEU A 201 -2.45 7.59 -1.35
C LEU A 201 -3.67 8.36 -0.86
N LEU A 202 -3.54 9.20 0.19
CA LEU A 202 -4.58 10.12 0.61
C LEU A 202 -4.97 11.04 -0.55
N TYR A 203 -3.98 11.63 -1.22
CA TYR A 203 -4.22 12.46 -2.40
C TYR A 203 -4.96 11.69 -3.48
N VAL A 204 -4.46 10.51 -3.86
CA VAL A 204 -5.08 9.66 -4.91
C VAL A 204 -6.54 9.37 -4.60
N PHE A 205 -6.84 8.86 -3.40
CA PHE A 205 -8.21 8.48 -3.04
C PHE A 205 -9.14 9.67 -2.79
N SER A 206 -8.59 10.84 -2.41
CA SER A 206 -9.38 12.08 -2.24
C SER A 206 -9.95 12.63 -3.55
N LEU A 207 -9.41 12.21 -4.70
CA LEU A 207 -9.85 12.65 -6.01
C LEU A 207 -10.93 11.76 -6.62
N ILE A 208 -11.20 10.60 -6.01
CA ILE A 208 -12.16 9.62 -6.52
C ILE A 208 -13.59 10.07 -6.18
N LYS A 209 -14.48 10.01 -7.18
CA LYS A 209 -15.88 10.45 -7.13
C LYS A 209 -16.86 9.29 -7.12
#